data_AF-A0A059ZLI7-F1
#
_entry.id   AF-A0A059ZLI7-F1
#
_cell.length_a   1.000
_cell.length_b   1.000
_cell.length_c   1.000
_cell.angle_alpha   90.00
_cell.angle_beta   90.00
_cell.angle_gamma   90.00
#
_symmetry.space_group_name_H-M   'P 1'
#
loop_
_entity.id
_entity.type
_entity.pdbx_description
1 polymer ?
#
loop_
_entity_poly.entity_id
_entity_poly.type
_entity_poly.pdbx_seq_one_letter_code
_entity_poly.pdbx_strand_id
1 'polypeptide(L)'
;MVFAVAWQYGWRGGLSFYDSAGDAQAQLQGAELMLQSGQYAAALRQIAPILANSQNPRYRQARLLQWQIARTQALAIPPQSPQRRRALSHLVPILDGLLRLGGWTPAQWRSLARDAAAVGAYRLSARFWTAAAATDPGSAQEDQRQAARALVAGGDPAAGGQILLNLAAVSADPAQQRSLFLQGGAWLEGGAGAALALTRCEAILARKPLLWQDRTIVLFMARLALAAGKPDLAARWLHRELLRSGGEESSR
;
A
#
# COMPACT_ATOMS: atom_id res chain seq x y z
N MET A 1 -18.55 -11.13 82.02
CA MET A 1 -18.84 -11.75 80.70
C MET A 1 -19.84 -10.84 80.02
N VAL A 2 -19.57 -10.17 78.90
CA VAL A 2 -19.12 -10.69 77.60
C VAL A 2 -18.26 -9.63 76.88
N PHE A 3 -17.18 -10.07 76.24
CA PHE A 3 -16.33 -9.31 75.31
C PHE A 3 -17.01 -9.15 73.94
N ALA A 4 -16.83 -8.01 73.26
CA ALA A 4 -16.98 -7.89 71.81
C ALA A 4 -16.27 -6.60 71.31
N VAL A 5 -14.94 -6.64 71.18
CA VAL A 5 -14.18 -6.66 69.90
C VAL A 5 -14.51 -5.49 68.96
N ALA A 6 -13.65 -4.47 69.01
CA ALA A 6 -13.51 -3.46 67.96
C ALA A 6 -12.90 -4.11 66.71
N TRP A 7 -13.68 -4.24 65.64
CA TRP A 7 -13.14 -4.59 64.33
C TRP A 7 -12.62 -3.33 63.64
N GLN A 8 -11.32 -3.14 63.76
CA GLN A 8 -10.54 -2.24 62.93
C GLN A 8 -10.49 -2.84 61.51
N TYR A 9 -11.45 -2.45 60.67
CA TYR A 9 -11.33 -2.69 59.23
C TYR A 9 -10.25 -1.77 58.68
N GLY A 10 -9.01 -2.26 58.70
CA GLY A 10 -7.93 -1.74 57.87
C GLY A 10 -8.32 -1.93 56.41
N TRP A 11 -8.85 -0.89 55.80
CA TRP A 11 -8.92 -0.76 54.35
C TRP A 11 -7.48 -0.78 53.80
N ARG A 12 -6.95 -1.97 53.54
CA ARG A 12 -5.90 -2.20 52.52
C ARG A 12 -6.60 -2.58 51.22
N GLY A 13 -7.55 -1.75 50.80
CA GLY A 13 -7.97 -1.71 49.41
C GLY A 13 -6.84 -1.03 48.65
N GLY A 14 -5.90 -1.81 48.12
CA GLY A 14 -5.12 -1.34 46.98
C GLY A 14 -6.14 -1.04 45.90
N LEU A 15 -6.45 0.24 45.71
CA LEU A 15 -7.17 0.69 44.52
C LEU A 15 -6.26 0.34 43.35
N SER A 16 -6.43 -0.86 42.79
CA SER A 16 -6.10 -1.09 41.40
C SER A 16 -7.05 -0.18 40.63
N PHE A 17 -6.62 1.05 40.40
CA PHE A 17 -7.19 1.86 39.34
C PHE A 17 -7.06 0.97 38.11
N TYR A 18 -8.17 0.36 37.71
CA TYR A 18 -8.30 -0.09 36.34
C TYR A 18 -7.92 1.13 35.52
N ASP A 19 -6.77 1.09 34.84
CA ASP A 19 -6.33 2.06 33.84
C ASP A 19 -7.54 2.32 32.95
N SER A 20 -8.29 3.38 33.25
CA SER A 20 -9.63 3.50 32.70
C SER A 20 -9.47 3.88 31.25
N ALA A 21 -10.37 3.43 30.38
CA ALA A 21 -10.37 3.88 28.99
C ALA A 21 -10.45 5.43 28.88
N GLY A 22 -10.95 6.10 29.94
CA GLY A 22 -10.92 7.55 30.11
C GLY A 22 -9.52 8.12 30.33
N ASP A 23 -8.69 7.50 31.17
CA ASP A 23 -7.31 7.92 31.42
C ASP A 23 -6.45 7.77 30.15
N ALA A 24 -6.60 6.64 29.44
CA ALA A 24 -5.90 6.42 28.17
C ALA A 24 -6.32 7.44 27.09
N GLN A 25 -7.59 7.86 27.08
CA GLN A 25 -8.08 8.89 26.16
C GLN A 25 -7.53 10.28 26.52
N ALA A 26 -7.53 10.66 27.80
CA ALA A 26 -6.96 11.91 28.25
C ALA A 26 -5.44 11.97 27.98
N GLN A 27 -4.74 10.85 28.19
CA GLN A 27 -3.32 10.71 27.84
C GLN A 27 -3.07 10.94 26.34
N LEU A 28 -3.89 10.36 25.45
CA LEU A 28 -3.76 10.59 24.02
C LEU A 28 -4.02 12.05 23.62
N GLN A 29 -5.10 12.65 24.10
CA GLN A 29 -5.42 14.06 23.77
C GLN A 29 -4.32 15.00 24.26
N GLY A 30 -3.81 14.77 25.47
CA GLY A 30 -2.67 15.52 25.98
C GLY A 30 -1.42 15.35 25.11
N ALA A 31 -1.13 14.12 24.67
CA ALA A 31 0.00 13.84 23.79
C ALA A 31 -0.16 14.47 22.39
N GLU A 32 -1.38 14.54 21.85
CA GLU A 32 -1.67 15.23 20.58
C GLU A 32 -1.42 16.75 20.69
N LEU A 33 -1.85 17.39 21.77
CA LEU A 33 -1.55 18.80 22.04
C LEU A 33 -0.04 19.04 22.23
N MET A 34 0.65 18.11 22.89
CA MET A 34 2.11 18.16 23.04
C MET A 34 2.82 18.02 21.68
N LEU A 35 2.33 17.17 20.78
CA LEU A 35 2.84 17.06 19.42
C LEU A 35 2.69 18.38 18.65
N GLN A 36 1.51 18.99 18.72
CA GLN A 36 1.22 20.28 18.05
C GLN A 36 2.11 21.42 18.58
N SER A 37 2.46 21.39 19.87
CA SER A 37 3.37 22.35 20.50
C SER A 37 4.86 21.99 20.42
N GLY A 38 5.22 20.93 19.69
CA GLY A 38 6.62 20.51 19.50
C GLY A 38 7.25 19.78 20.69
N GLN A 39 6.48 19.46 21.73
CA GLN A 39 6.92 18.77 22.95
C GLN A 39 7.00 17.24 22.75
N TYR A 40 7.74 16.80 21.74
CA TYR A 40 7.78 15.40 21.30
C TYR A 40 8.17 14.40 22.39
N ALA A 41 9.17 14.74 23.22
CA ALA A 41 9.62 13.87 24.31
C ALA A 41 8.59 13.76 25.45
N ALA A 42 7.79 14.81 25.67
CA ALA A 42 6.68 14.75 26.63
C ALA A 42 5.53 13.92 26.06
N ALA A 43 5.17 14.11 24.79
CA ALA A 43 4.15 13.32 24.10
C ALA A 43 4.48 11.81 24.13
N LEU A 44 5.73 11.42 23.87
CA LEU A 44 6.17 10.03 23.94
C LEU A 44 6.08 9.44 25.36
N ARG A 45 6.46 10.21 26.39
CA ARG A 45 6.30 9.78 27.79
C ARG A 45 4.83 9.59 28.16
N GLN A 46 3.96 10.48 27.68
CA GLN A 46 2.53 10.43 27.95
C GLN A 46 1.86 9.18 27.37
N ILE A 47 2.26 8.73 26.17
CA ILE A 47 1.69 7.52 25.53
C ILE A 47 2.42 6.23 25.89
N ALA A 48 3.54 6.29 26.62
CA ALA A 48 4.34 5.10 26.95
C ALA A 48 3.54 4.01 27.71
N PRO A 49 2.66 4.33 28.68
CA PRO A 49 1.83 3.32 29.33
C PRO A 49 0.88 2.61 28.35
N ILE A 50 0.26 3.37 27.43
CA ILE A 50 -0.61 2.82 26.38
C ILE A 50 0.18 1.90 25.44
N LEU A 51 1.41 2.29 25.07
CA LEU A 51 2.30 1.49 24.22
C LEU A 51 2.83 0.23 24.90
N ALA A 52 2.86 0.17 26.23
CA ALA A 52 3.28 -1.01 26.99
C ALA A 52 2.21 -2.12 26.98
N ASN A 53 0.94 -1.77 26.79
CA ASN A 53 -0.18 -2.72 26.78
C ASN A 53 -0.84 -2.79 25.40
N SER A 54 -0.51 -3.82 24.61
CA SER A 54 -1.09 -4.03 23.28
C SER A 54 -2.59 -4.35 23.28
N GLN A 55 -3.16 -4.73 24.42
CA GLN A 55 -4.61 -4.96 24.57
C GLN A 55 -5.37 -3.66 24.85
N ASN A 56 -4.67 -2.55 25.10
CA ASN A 56 -5.32 -1.27 25.33
C ASN A 56 -6.10 -0.86 24.06
N PRO A 57 -7.39 -0.47 24.16
CA PRO A 57 -8.20 -0.07 23.00
C PRO A 57 -7.62 1.13 22.23
N ARG A 58 -6.75 1.90 22.89
CA ARG A 58 -6.06 3.08 22.34
C ARG A 58 -4.65 2.78 21.81
N TYR A 59 -4.19 1.53 21.88
CA TYR A 59 -2.86 1.12 21.42
C TYR A 59 -2.60 1.52 19.96
N ARG A 60 -3.61 1.34 19.09
CA ARG A 60 -3.51 1.69 17.67
C ARG A 60 -3.25 3.18 17.46
N GLN A 61 -4.00 4.05 18.15
CA GLN A 61 -3.84 5.49 18.07
C GLN A 61 -2.50 5.93 18.67
N ALA A 62 -2.08 5.36 19.80
CA ALA A 62 -0.76 5.63 20.38
C ALA A 62 0.38 5.26 19.42
N ARG A 63 0.28 4.13 18.71
CA ARG A 63 1.26 3.73 17.67
C ARG A 63 1.27 4.69 16.48
N LEU A 64 0.11 5.21 16.07
CA LEU A 64 0.04 6.23 15.02
C LEU A 64 0.68 7.55 15.48
N LEU A 65 0.48 7.95 16.73
CA LEU A 65 1.10 9.14 17.29
C LEU A 65 2.62 8.97 17.39
N GLN A 66 3.09 7.81 17.85
CA GLN A 66 4.51 7.46 17.86
C GLN A 66 5.13 7.58 16.46
N TRP A 67 4.43 7.11 15.43
CA TRP A 67 4.84 7.28 14.03
C TRP A 67 4.98 8.75 13.65
N GLN A 68 3.96 9.56 13.91
CA GLN A 68 3.94 10.98 13.56
C GLN A 68 5.08 11.75 14.25
N ILE A 69 5.33 11.46 15.53
CA ILE A 69 6.44 12.06 16.29
C ILE A 69 7.78 11.68 15.64
N ALA A 70 8.03 10.39 15.44
CA ALA A 70 9.30 9.91 14.90
C ALA A 70 9.55 10.45 13.48
N ARG A 71 8.51 10.50 12.65
CA ARG A 71 8.55 11.09 11.30
C ARG A 71 8.91 12.57 11.36
N THR A 72 8.27 13.33 12.23
CA THR A 72 8.53 14.77 12.37
C THR A 72 9.96 15.04 12.82
N GLN A 73 10.44 14.29 13.80
CA GLN A 73 11.83 14.36 14.26
C GLN A 73 12.83 14.01 13.15
N ALA A 74 12.57 12.95 12.37
CA ALA A 74 13.44 12.55 11.26
C ALA A 74 13.47 13.61 10.14
N LEU A 75 12.34 14.24 9.84
CA LEU A 75 12.24 15.26 8.80
C LEU A 75 12.86 16.61 9.20
N ALA A 76 12.96 16.89 10.51
CA ALA A 76 13.66 18.07 11.05
C ALA A 76 15.19 17.99 10.89
N ILE A 77 15.75 16.80 10.69
CA ILE A 77 17.18 16.61 10.42
C ILE A 77 17.49 17.20 9.02
N PRO A 78 18.63 17.89 8.82
CA PRO A 78 19.00 18.46 7.54
C PRO A 78 18.88 17.46 6.37
N PRO A 79 18.34 17.90 5.21
CA PRO A 79 18.21 17.05 4.03
C PRO A 79 19.57 16.52 3.58
N GLN A 80 19.58 15.34 2.96
CA GLN A 80 20.77 14.64 2.44
C GLN A 80 21.82 14.20 3.49
N SER A 81 21.67 14.58 4.76
CA SER A 81 22.57 14.11 5.81
C SER A 81 22.50 12.58 5.99
N PRO A 82 23.63 11.90 6.30
CA PRO A 82 23.60 10.48 6.67
C PRO A 82 22.72 10.20 7.89
N GLN A 83 22.63 11.14 8.82
CA GLN A 83 21.79 11.07 10.01
C GLN A 83 20.30 11.00 9.64
N ARG A 84 19.83 11.84 8.71
CA ARG A 84 18.45 11.79 8.23
C ARG A 84 18.15 10.46 7.55
N ARG A 85 19.06 9.95 6.71
CA ARG A 85 18.89 8.63 6.07
C ARG A 85 18.74 7.51 7.10
N ARG A 86 19.57 7.51 8.16
CA ARG A 86 19.43 6.56 9.26
C ARG A 86 18.09 6.72 9.99
N ALA A 87 17.71 7.94 10.35
CA ALA A 87 16.43 8.20 11.02
C ALA A 87 15.23 7.73 10.19
N LEU A 88 15.22 7.99 8.88
CA LEU A 88 14.19 7.50 7.97
C LEU A 88 14.18 5.97 7.83
N SER A 89 15.33 5.30 7.94
CA SER A 89 15.35 3.83 7.94
C SER A 89 14.73 3.21 9.21
N HIS A 90 14.86 3.88 10.36
CA HIS A 90 14.23 3.46 11.62
C HIS A 90 12.70 3.62 11.63
N LEU A 91 12.15 4.36 10.67
CA LEU A 91 10.72 4.55 10.50
C LEU A 91 10.03 3.33 9.86
N VAL A 92 10.76 2.54 9.06
CA VAL A 92 10.21 1.39 8.32
C VAL A 92 9.57 0.33 9.23
N PRO A 93 10.20 -0.10 10.34
CA PRO A 93 9.58 -1.07 11.26
C PRO A 93 8.33 -0.54 11.96
N ILE A 94 8.24 0.78 12.19
CA ILE A 94 7.07 1.40 12.81
C ILE A 94 5.88 1.30 11.85
N LEU A 95 6.08 1.63 10.57
CA LEU A 95 5.07 1.49 9.52
C LEU A 95 4.63 0.04 9.32
N ASP A 96 5.56 -0.91 9.28
CA ASP A 96 5.22 -2.34 9.16
C ASP A 96 4.38 -2.81 10.37
N GLY A 97 4.68 -2.30 11.57
CA GLY A 97 3.82 -2.48 12.74
C GLY A 97 2.41 -1.92 12.57
N LEU A 98 2.26 -0.71 12.03
CA LEU A 98 0.94 -0.10 11.76
C LEU A 98 0.15 -0.89 10.71
N LEU A 99 0.83 -1.42 9.69
CA LEU A 99 0.21 -2.28 8.68
C LEU A 99 -0.37 -3.55 9.31
N ARG A 100 0.38 -4.21 10.21
CA ARG A 100 -0.10 -5.41 10.92
C ARG A 100 -1.29 -5.16 11.84
N LEU A 101 -1.40 -3.97 12.44
CA LEU A 101 -2.50 -3.64 13.35
C LEU A 101 -3.86 -3.51 12.66
N GLY A 102 -3.87 -3.20 11.36
CA GLY A 102 -5.09 -3.10 10.55
C GLY A 102 -6.15 -2.15 11.12
N GLY A 103 -7.39 -2.28 10.63
CA GLY A 103 -8.56 -1.56 11.14
C GLY A 103 -8.51 -0.03 10.98
N TRP A 104 -7.79 0.45 9.96
CA TRP A 104 -7.74 1.86 9.60
C TRP A 104 -8.85 2.21 8.61
N THR A 105 -9.26 3.48 8.59
CA THR A 105 -10.16 3.98 7.55
C THR A 105 -9.45 4.04 6.20
N PRO A 106 -10.18 4.05 5.07
CA PRO A 106 -9.57 4.20 3.75
C PRO A 106 -8.64 5.42 3.66
N ALA A 107 -9.06 6.57 4.18
CA ALA A 107 -8.24 7.79 4.21
C ALA A 107 -6.92 7.60 5.00
N GLN A 108 -6.97 6.89 6.13
CA GLN A 108 -5.78 6.58 6.93
C GLN A 108 -4.85 5.63 6.20
N TRP A 109 -5.37 4.57 5.55
CA TRP A 109 -4.56 3.67 4.74
C TRP A 109 -3.82 4.43 3.63
N ARG A 110 -4.52 5.30 2.89
CA ARG A 110 -3.91 6.13 1.84
C ARG A 110 -2.86 7.09 2.41
N SER A 111 -3.09 7.64 3.60
CA SER A 111 -2.12 8.50 4.27
C SER A 111 -0.85 7.74 4.64
N LEU A 112 -1.00 6.56 5.26
CA LEU A 112 0.12 5.67 5.59
C LEU A 112 0.88 5.20 4.34
N ALA A 113 0.17 4.98 3.23
CA ALA A 113 0.78 4.63 1.96
C ALA A 113 1.69 5.76 1.41
N ARG A 114 1.22 7.01 1.45
CA ARG A 114 2.02 8.20 1.06
C ARG A 114 3.21 8.39 1.99
N ASP A 115 2.99 8.22 3.30
CA ASP A 115 4.04 8.30 4.31
C ASP A 115 5.13 7.24 4.10
N ALA A 116 4.75 6.01 3.79
CA ALA A 116 5.69 4.95 3.45
C ALA A 116 6.52 5.29 2.20
N ALA A 117 5.91 5.85 1.16
CA ALA A 117 6.62 6.30 -0.03
C ALA A 117 7.59 7.46 0.28
N ALA A 118 7.19 8.41 1.13
CA ALA A 118 8.01 9.57 1.51
C ALA A 118 9.29 9.18 2.26
N VAL A 119 9.31 8.03 2.93
CA VAL A 119 10.50 7.49 3.61
C VAL A 119 11.25 6.43 2.76
N GLY A 120 10.85 6.24 1.50
CA GLY A 120 11.47 5.26 0.59
C GLY A 120 11.03 3.80 0.80
N ALA A 121 10.04 3.55 1.67
CA ALA A 121 9.50 2.22 1.94
C ALA A 121 8.43 1.82 0.91
N TYR A 122 8.79 1.81 -0.37
CA TYR A 122 7.87 1.64 -1.50
C TYR A 122 7.06 0.34 -1.47
N ARG A 123 7.66 -0.78 -1.04
CA ARG A 123 6.93 -2.05 -0.87
C ARG A 123 5.86 -1.97 0.24
N LEU A 124 6.13 -1.26 1.33
CA LEU A 124 5.11 -0.99 2.36
C LEU A 124 4.04 -0.04 1.83
N SER A 125 4.41 0.99 1.07
CA SER A 125 3.47 1.90 0.40
C SER A 125 2.48 1.12 -0.46
N ALA A 126 2.96 0.19 -1.29
CA ALA A 126 2.10 -0.66 -2.10
C ALA A 126 1.14 -1.50 -1.26
N ARG A 127 1.62 -2.11 -0.17
CA ARG A 127 0.77 -2.90 0.75
C ARG A 127 -0.32 -2.04 1.42
N PHE A 128 0.00 -0.81 1.80
CA PHE A 128 -0.98 0.13 2.35
C PHE A 128 -2.04 0.56 1.32
N TRP A 129 -1.63 0.82 0.08
CA TRP A 129 -2.56 1.09 -1.03
C TRP A 129 -3.46 -0.12 -1.32
N THR A 130 -2.92 -1.34 -1.33
CA THR A 130 -3.71 -2.57 -1.46
C THR A 130 -4.71 -2.73 -0.31
N ALA A 131 -4.33 -2.40 0.92
CA ALA A 131 -5.24 -2.41 2.07
C ALA A 131 -6.35 -1.37 1.91
N ALA A 132 -6.03 -0.15 1.45
CA ALA A 132 -7.03 0.88 1.14
C ALA A 132 -8.06 0.35 0.11
N ALA A 133 -7.57 -0.24 -0.99
CA ALA A 133 -8.41 -0.81 -2.03
C ALA A 133 -9.35 -1.91 -1.53
N ALA A 134 -8.89 -2.74 -0.58
CA ALA A 134 -9.72 -3.78 0.03
C ALA A 134 -10.84 -3.21 0.93
N THR A 135 -10.61 -2.04 1.53
CA THR A 135 -11.58 -1.39 2.44
C THR A 135 -12.54 -0.41 1.77
N ASP A 136 -12.23 0.04 0.55
CA ASP A 136 -13.05 0.98 -0.21
C ASP A 136 -13.18 0.53 -1.68
N PRO A 137 -14.18 -0.32 -2.00
CA PRO A 137 -14.40 -0.81 -3.36
C PRO A 137 -14.60 0.30 -4.40
N GLY A 138 -15.14 1.46 -4.01
CA GLY A 138 -15.40 2.58 -4.93
C GLY A 138 -14.13 3.23 -5.45
N SER A 139 -13.04 3.16 -4.68
CA SER A 139 -11.72 3.69 -5.05
C SER A 139 -10.69 2.59 -5.36
N ALA A 140 -11.08 1.32 -5.25
CA ALA A 140 -10.16 0.18 -5.28
C ALA A 140 -9.26 0.15 -6.51
N GLN A 141 -9.80 0.51 -7.68
CA GLN A 141 -9.02 0.53 -8.90
C GLN A 141 -7.90 1.59 -8.85
N GLU A 142 -8.20 2.80 -8.39
CA GLU A 142 -7.20 3.87 -8.30
C GLU A 142 -6.17 3.55 -7.22
N ASP A 143 -6.61 3.05 -6.07
CA ASP A 143 -5.70 2.63 -5.00
C ASP A 143 -4.75 1.51 -5.49
N GLN A 144 -5.22 0.54 -6.27
CA GLN A 144 -4.35 -0.49 -6.87
C GLN A 144 -3.37 0.08 -7.90
N ARG A 145 -3.74 1.11 -8.67
CA ARG A 145 -2.78 1.81 -9.54
C ARG A 145 -1.70 2.52 -8.74
N GLN A 146 -2.06 3.13 -7.61
CA GLN A 146 -1.07 3.73 -6.71
C GLN A 146 -0.14 2.67 -6.11
N ALA A 147 -0.66 1.48 -5.78
CA ALA A 147 0.17 0.36 -5.37
C ALA A 147 1.17 -0.07 -6.47
N ALA A 148 0.70 -0.18 -7.71
CA ALA A 148 1.55 -0.51 -8.85
C ALA A 148 2.66 0.53 -9.08
N ARG A 149 2.31 1.82 -9.03
CA ARG A 149 3.28 2.94 -9.14
C ARG A 149 4.31 2.92 -8.02
N ALA A 150 3.88 2.63 -6.79
CA ALA A 150 4.80 2.51 -5.65
C ALA A 150 5.82 1.38 -5.90
N LEU A 151 5.39 0.21 -6.39
CA LEU A 151 6.31 -0.90 -6.70
C LEU A 151 7.33 -0.53 -7.77
N VAL A 152 6.90 0.12 -8.86
CA VAL A 152 7.82 0.61 -9.90
C VAL A 152 8.83 1.60 -9.33
N ALA A 153 8.38 2.58 -8.53
CA ALA A 153 9.27 3.54 -7.88
C ALA A 153 10.27 2.88 -6.92
N GLY A 154 9.88 1.74 -6.33
CA GLY A 154 10.74 0.91 -5.50
C GLY A 154 11.65 -0.06 -6.25
N GLY A 155 11.72 0.01 -7.58
CA GLY A 155 12.56 -0.86 -8.40
C GLY A 155 11.96 -2.23 -8.70
N ASP A 156 10.64 -2.42 -8.53
CA ASP A 156 9.92 -3.66 -8.81
C ASP A 156 8.84 -3.48 -9.89
N PRO A 157 9.24 -3.16 -11.14
CA PRO A 157 8.29 -2.93 -12.22
C PRO A 157 7.54 -4.20 -12.64
N ALA A 158 8.11 -5.39 -12.39
CA ALA A 158 7.42 -6.66 -12.64
C ALA A 158 6.17 -6.81 -11.76
N ALA A 159 6.29 -6.59 -10.45
CA ALA A 159 5.15 -6.67 -9.54
C ALA A 159 4.13 -5.57 -9.84
N GLY A 160 4.57 -4.34 -10.13
CA GLY A 160 3.69 -3.25 -10.55
C GLY A 160 2.93 -3.56 -11.85
N GLY A 161 3.62 -4.10 -12.86
CA GLY A 161 3.03 -4.51 -14.12
C GLY A 161 1.98 -5.61 -13.95
N GLN A 162 2.23 -6.59 -13.07
CA GLN A 162 1.28 -7.64 -12.76
C GLN A 162 -0.02 -7.11 -12.14
N ILE A 163 0.05 -6.10 -11.26
CA ILE A 163 -1.14 -5.44 -10.71
C ILE A 163 -1.95 -4.79 -11.84
N LEU A 164 -1.31 -4.06 -12.75
CA LEU A 164 -2.02 -3.42 -13.87
C LEU A 164 -2.65 -4.44 -14.83
N LEU A 165 -1.97 -5.54 -15.13
CA LEU A 165 -2.54 -6.63 -15.93
C LEU A 165 -3.77 -7.26 -15.27
N ASN A 166 -3.73 -7.44 -13.94
CA ASN A 166 -4.88 -7.93 -13.19
C ASN A 166 -6.06 -6.94 -13.25
N LEU A 167 -5.79 -5.63 -13.16
CA LEU A 167 -6.82 -4.60 -13.35
C LEU A 167 -7.38 -4.60 -14.78
N ALA A 168 -6.54 -4.80 -15.80
CA ALA A 168 -6.99 -4.93 -17.18
C ALA A 168 -7.90 -6.16 -17.36
N ALA A 169 -7.63 -7.27 -16.67
CA ALA A 169 -8.44 -8.47 -16.75
C ALA A 169 -9.87 -8.28 -16.20
N VAL A 170 -10.08 -7.36 -15.26
CA VAL A 170 -11.39 -7.13 -14.63
C VAL A 170 -12.08 -5.84 -15.05
N SER A 171 -11.38 -4.91 -15.72
CA SER A 171 -11.99 -3.67 -16.20
C SER A 171 -13.09 -3.95 -17.23
N ALA A 172 -14.17 -3.18 -17.12
CA ALA A 172 -15.30 -3.17 -18.05
C ALA A 172 -15.19 -2.06 -19.10
N ASP A 173 -14.38 -1.02 -18.84
CA ASP A 173 -14.14 0.07 -19.78
C ASP A 173 -13.05 -0.35 -20.79
N PRO A 174 -13.36 -0.48 -22.10
CA PRO A 174 -12.40 -0.90 -23.10
C PRO A 174 -11.16 0.01 -23.21
N ALA A 175 -11.33 1.33 -23.07
CA ALA A 175 -10.22 2.28 -23.20
C ALA A 175 -9.24 2.10 -22.03
N GLN A 176 -9.79 1.99 -20.83
CA GLN A 176 -9.02 1.75 -19.62
C GLN A 176 -8.37 0.37 -19.61
N GLN A 177 -9.10 -0.65 -20.06
CA GLN A 177 -8.60 -2.02 -20.19
C GLN A 177 -7.36 -2.06 -21.10
N ARG A 178 -7.43 -1.44 -22.28
CA ARG A 178 -6.30 -1.34 -23.22
C ARG A 178 -5.11 -0.63 -22.58
N SER A 179 -5.33 0.54 -21.96
CA SER A 179 -4.26 1.33 -21.33
C SER A 179 -3.54 0.53 -20.24
N LEU A 180 -4.29 -0.11 -19.35
CA LEU A 180 -3.75 -0.96 -18.28
C LEU A 180 -3.00 -2.17 -18.82
N PHE A 181 -3.52 -2.80 -19.88
CA PHE A 181 -2.87 -3.95 -20.52
C PHE A 181 -1.50 -3.59 -21.09
N LEU A 182 -1.44 -2.51 -21.88
CA LEU A 182 -0.20 -2.07 -22.52
C LEU A 182 0.83 -1.61 -21.49
N GLN A 183 0.42 -0.79 -20.51
CA GLN A 183 1.32 -0.32 -19.46
C GLN A 183 1.81 -1.48 -18.58
N GLY A 184 0.90 -2.37 -18.17
CA GLY A 184 1.22 -3.53 -17.34
C GLY A 184 2.18 -4.50 -18.03
N GLY A 185 1.93 -4.79 -19.31
CA GLY A 185 2.79 -5.61 -20.13
C GLY A 185 4.19 -5.02 -20.30
N ALA A 186 4.30 -3.71 -20.59
CA ALA A 186 5.57 -3.03 -20.75
C ALA A 186 6.39 -2.99 -19.44
N TRP A 187 5.74 -2.73 -18.30
CA TRP A 187 6.41 -2.76 -16.99
C TRP A 187 6.88 -4.17 -16.63
N LEU A 188 6.08 -5.19 -16.93
CA LEU A 188 6.45 -6.58 -16.72
C LEU A 188 7.61 -7.02 -17.64
N GLU A 189 7.60 -6.60 -18.90
CA GLU A 189 8.70 -6.81 -19.85
C GLU A 189 10.00 -6.21 -19.32
N GLY A 190 9.98 -4.95 -18.88
CA GLY A 190 11.16 -4.28 -18.34
C GLY A 190 11.66 -4.84 -17.00
N GLY A 191 10.78 -5.45 -16.21
CA GLY A 191 11.12 -5.99 -14.89
C GLY A 191 11.50 -7.47 -14.85
N ALA A 192 10.92 -8.28 -15.72
CA ALA A 192 11.06 -9.74 -15.69
C ALA A 192 11.36 -10.37 -17.07
N GLY A 193 11.49 -9.55 -18.11
CA GLY A 193 11.82 -9.98 -19.47
C GLY A 193 10.60 -10.28 -20.35
N ALA A 194 10.84 -10.26 -21.66
CA ALA A 194 9.81 -10.39 -22.68
C ALA A 194 9.08 -11.75 -22.64
N ALA A 195 9.77 -12.85 -22.32
CA ALA A 195 9.17 -14.18 -22.30
C ALA A 195 8.07 -14.30 -21.22
N LEU A 196 8.34 -13.84 -19.99
CA LEU A 196 7.33 -13.87 -18.91
C LEU A 196 6.18 -12.91 -19.22
N ALA A 197 6.51 -11.70 -19.69
CA ALA A 197 5.50 -10.72 -20.07
C ALA A 197 4.57 -11.27 -21.15
N LEU A 198 5.12 -11.92 -22.18
CA LEU A 198 4.34 -12.57 -23.24
C LEU A 198 3.36 -13.58 -22.66
N THR A 199 3.84 -14.52 -21.86
CA THR A 199 3.00 -15.55 -21.25
C THR A 199 1.89 -14.97 -20.38
N ARG A 200 2.18 -13.92 -19.60
CA ARG A 200 1.16 -13.26 -18.77
C ARG A 200 0.13 -12.52 -19.63
N CYS A 201 0.57 -11.77 -20.63
CA CYS A 201 -0.32 -11.06 -21.55
C CYS A 201 -1.21 -12.03 -22.35
N GLU A 202 -0.67 -13.14 -22.85
CA GLU A 202 -1.44 -14.20 -23.53
C GLU A 202 -2.54 -14.77 -22.63
N ALA A 203 -2.25 -15.03 -21.36
CA ALA A 203 -3.23 -15.53 -20.41
C ALA A 203 -4.39 -14.54 -20.16
N ILE A 204 -4.12 -13.23 -20.21
CA ILE A 204 -5.16 -12.19 -20.11
C ILE A 204 -6.00 -12.13 -21.40
N LEU A 205 -5.35 -12.17 -22.56
CA LEU A 205 -6.03 -12.14 -23.86
C LEU A 205 -6.94 -13.35 -24.08
N ALA A 206 -6.56 -14.53 -23.57
CA ALA A 206 -7.41 -15.71 -23.58
C ALA A 206 -8.74 -15.51 -22.82
N ARG A 207 -8.73 -14.67 -21.76
CA ARG A 207 -9.93 -14.34 -20.97
C ARG A 207 -10.70 -13.13 -21.52
N LYS A 208 -10.05 -12.31 -22.34
CA LYS A 208 -10.58 -11.06 -22.90
C LYS A 208 -10.33 -11.02 -24.41
N PRO A 209 -10.96 -11.91 -25.20
CA PRO A 209 -10.66 -12.07 -26.62
C PRO A 209 -10.93 -10.82 -27.46
N LEU A 210 -11.82 -9.92 -27.01
CA LEU A 210 -12.08 -8.64 -27.70
C LEU A 210 -10.85 -7.74 -27.76
N LEU A 211 -9.88 -7.88 -26.83
CA LEU A 211 -8.64 -7.13 -26.88
C LEU A 211 -7.79 -7.47 -28.11
N TRP A 212 -7.97 -8.63 -28.73
CA TRP A 212 -7.32 -8.97 -29.99
C TRP A 212 -7.82 -8.15 -31.19
N GLN A 213 -8.95 -7.44 -31.06
CA GLN A 213 -9.46 -6.56 -32.12
C GLN A 213 -8.77 -5.19 -32.14
N ASP A 214 -8.12 -4.80 -31.03
CA ASP A 214 -7.36 -3.57 -30.96
C ASP A 214 -5.99 -3.75 -31.63
N ARG A 215 -5.79 -3.03 -32.74
CA ARG A 215 -4.53 -3.05 -33.51
C ARG A 215 -3.30 -2.79 -32.65
N THR A 216 -3.39 -1.89 -31.67
CA THR A 216 -2.25 -1.54 -30.80
C THR A 216 -1.86 -2.71 -29.91
N ILE A 217 -2.84 -3.47 -29.42
CA ILE A 217 -2.59 -4.68 -28.64
C ILE A 217 -1.94 -5.74 -29.51
N VAL A 218 -2.42 -5.96 -30.75
CA VAL A 218 -1.81 -6.91 -31.68
C VAL A 218 -0.35 -6.57 -31.95
N LEU A 219 -0.07 -5.31 -32.28
CA LEU A 219 1.29 -4.83 -32.55
C LEU A 219 2.20 -4.97 -31.31
N PHE A 220 1.69 -4.62 -30.13
CA PHE A 220 2.40 -4.79 -28.88
C PHE A 220 2.76 -6.27 -28.63
N MET A 221 1.79 -7.17 -28.80
CA MET A 221 2.00 -8.62 -28.62
C MET A 221 2.99 -9.18 -29.62
N ALA A 222 2.94 -8.76 -30.89
CA ALA A 222 3.90 -9.17 -31.91
C ALA A 222 5.32 -8.71 -31.56
N ARG A 223 5.50 -7.46 -31.13
CA ARG A 223 6.79 -6.94 -30.66
C ARG A 223 7.32 -7.74 -29.47
N LEU A 224 6.43 -8.03 -28.51
CA LEU A 224 6.77 -8.80 -27.32
C LEU A 224 7.16 -10.24 -27.67
N ALA A 225 6.48 -10.85 -28.64
CA ALA A 225 6.83 -12.17 -29.15
C ALA A 225 8.19 -12.18 -29.85
N LEU A 226 8.51 -11.16 -30.64
CA LEU A 226 9.85 -11.01 -31.22
C LEU A 226 10.93 -10.89 -30.14
N ALA A 227 10.71 -10.03 -29.14
CA ALA A 227 11.63 -9.85 -28.02
C ALA A 227 11.79 -11.13 -27.16
N ALA A 228 10.76 -11.99 -27.14
CA ALA A 228 10.80 -13.29 -26.49
C ALA A 228 11.39 -14.42 -27.38
N GLY A 229 11.91 -14.10 -28.56
CA GLY A 229 12.50 -15.10 -29.48
C GLY A 229 11.46 -15.98 -30.20
N LYS A 230 10.22 -15.51 -30.37
CA LYS A 230 9.13 -16.23 -31.03
C LYS A 230 8.65 -15.52 -32.32
N PRO A 231 9.50 -15.40 -33.35
CA PRO A 231 9.17 -14.67 -34.58
C PRO A 231 8.00 -15.27 -35.35
N ASP A 232 7.85 -16.59 -35.38
CA ASP A 232 6.72 -17.26 -36.07
C ASP A 232 5.37 -16.89 -35.46
N LEU A 233 5.34 -16.69 -34.14
CA LEU A 233 4.13 -16.25 -33.44
C LEU A 233 3.78 -14.80 -33.80
N ALA A 234 4.79 -13.92 -33.80
CA ALA A 234 4.62 -12.53 -34.21
C ALA A 234 4.14 -12.42 -35.67
N ALA A 235 4.75 -13.17 -36.60
CA ALA A 235 4.39 -13.18 -38.01
C ALA A 235 2.93 -13.61 -38.22
N ARG A 236 2.48 -14.66 -37.53
CA ARG A 236 1.08 -15.12 -37.60
C ARG A 236 0.09 -14.05 -37.14
N TRP A 237 0.38 -13.36 -36.03
CA TRP A 237 -0.50 -12.30 -35.53
C TRP A 237 -0.54 -11.08 -36.44
N LEU A 238 0.62 -10.64 -36.96
CA LEU A 238 0.71 -9.52 -37.89
C LEU A 238 0.02 -9.83 -39.22
N HIS A 239 0.19 -11.03 -39.76
CA HIS A 239 -0.47 -11.45 -40.99
C HIS A 239 -2.01 -11.43 -40.84
N ARG A 240 -2.53 -11.96 -39.73
CA ARG A 240 -3.96 -11.91 -39.43
C ARG A 240 -4.50 -10.49 -39.34
N GLU A 241 -3.73 -9.58 -38.75
CA GLU A 241 -4.11 -8.17 -38.65
C GLU A 241 -4.12 -7.46 -40.00
N LEU A 242 -3.15 -7.75 -40.88
CA LEU A 242 -3.12 -7.21 -42.25
C LEU A 242 -4.34 -7.65 -43.07
N LEU A 243 -4.71 -8.94 -42.97
CA LEU A 243 -5.91 -9.46 -43.64
C LEU A 243 -7.18 -8.79 -43.14
N ARG A 244 -7.25 -8.49 -41.84
CA ARG A 244 -8.38 -7.78 -41.24
C ARG A 244 -8.47 -6.34 -41.74
N SER A 245 -7.36 -5.60 -41.75
CA SER A 245 -7.35 -4.20 -42.18
C SER A 245 -7.60 -4.03 -43.69
N GLY A 246 -7.11 -4.95 -44.52
CA GLY A 246 -7.34 -4.90 -45.97
C GLY A 246 -8.80 -5.18 -46.38
N GLY A 247 -9.55 -5.94 -45.57
CA GLY A 247 -10.99 -6.16 -45.79
C GLY A 247 -11.88 -4.96 -45.43
N GLU A 248 -11.46 -4.14 -44.46
CA GLU A 248 -12.17 -2.90 -44.08
C GLU A 248 -12.02 -1.80 -45.14
N GLU A 249 -10.91 -1.77 -45.88
CA GLU A 249 -10.70 -0.83 -47.02
C GLU A 249 -11.44 -1.25 -48.29
N SER A 250 -11.66 -2.56 -48.51
CA SER A 250 -12.39 -3.06 -49.69
C SER A 250 -13.93 -2.99 -49.56
N SER A 251 -14.46 -2.60 -48.39
CA SER A 251 -15.90 -2.53 -48.09
C SER A 251 -16.43 -1.09 -47.96
N ARG A 252 -15.62 -0.09 -48.34
CA ARG A 252 -15.99 1.32 -48.47
C ARG A 252 -15.91 1.73 -49.93
#